data_AF-A0A947J6X4-F1
#
_entry.id   AF-A0A947J6X4-F1
#
_cell.length_a   1.000
_cell.length_b   1.000
_cell.length_c   1.000
_cell.angle_alpha   90.00
_cell.angle_beta   90.00
_cell.angle_gamma   90.00
#
_symmetry.space_group_name_H-M   'P 1'
#
loop_
_entity.id
_entity.type
_entity.pdbx_description
1 polymer ?
#
loop_
_entity_poly.entity_id
_entity_poly.type
_entity_poly.pdbx_seq_one_letter_code
_entity_poly.pdbx_strand_id
1 'polypeptide(L)'
;MEALKKRITHDGRRSELGFWSLVTALCIIFIALVFSGCSSTAARQDTVSGASAEPEKFEDCRNVDSLGIRIGGMNLSAAGSMLDFRYRVVDPARAAPLFDRKIRPYLLDESSGAAFGVPDTPKLGQLRTTRRNSDAATGKDYHILFANPGHLLKTGQKVSLVIGDIRVENLVVR
;
A
#
# COMPACT_ATOMS: atom_id res chain seq x y z
N MET A 1 79.87 2.55 -10.80
CA MET A 1 78.56 1.93 -11.11
C MET A 1 78.39 0.77 -10.11
N GLU A 2 77.19 0.53 -9.58
CA GLU A 2 76.86 -0.60 -8.65
C GLU A 2 77.11 -0.47 -7.12
N ALA A 3 77.01 0.71 -6.51
CA ALA A 3 76.91 0.78 -5.03
C ALA A 3 75.76 1.66 -4.49
N LEU A 4 74.79 2.02 -5.33
CA LEU A 4 73.70 2.93 -4.93
C LEU A 4 72.30 2.45 -5.40
N LYS A 5 72.02 1.15 -5.32
CA LYS A 5 70.69 0.61 -5.70
C LYS A 5 70.17 -0.50 -4.79
N LYS A 6 70.38 -0.39 -3.47
CA LYS A 6 69.86 -1.38 -2.50
C LYS A 6 69.27 -0.81 -1.21
N ARG A 7 68.74 0.41 -1.24
CA ARG A 7 68.15 1.06 -0.05
C ARG A 7 66.69 1.49 -0.16
N ILE A 8 65.97 1.07 -1.19
CA ILE A 8 64.57 1.46 -1.43
C ILE A 8 63.68 0.22 -1.60
N THR A 9 63.62 -0.66 -0.60
CA THR A 9 62.57 -1.70 -0.54
C THR A 9 62.38 -2.15 0.91
N HIS A 10 61.90 -1.29 1.81
CA HIS A 10 61.30 -1.79 3.05
C HIS A 10 60.43 -0.77 3.82
N ASP A 11 59.46 -0.11 3.19
CA ASP A 11 58.37 0.46 3.98
C ASP A 11 57.09 0.59 3.16
N GLY A 12 55.97 0.08 3.67
CA GLY A 12 54.70 0.06 2.92
C GLY A 12 53.77 -1.11 3.22
N ARG A 13 54.16 -2.05 4.09
CA ARG A 13 53.31 -3.19 4.47
C ARG A 13 52.70 -3.10 5.89
N ARG A 14 52.87 -1.96 6.58
CA ARG A 14 52.38 -1.74 7.96
C ARG A 14 51.13 -0.86 8.07
N SER A 15 50.80 -0.04 7.07
CA SER A 15 49.65 0.88 7.11
C SER A 15 48.31 0.25 6.69
N GLU A 16 48.33 -0.77 5.83
CA GLU A 16 47.11 -1.44 5.32
C GLU A 16 46.39 -2.27 6.40
N LEU A 17 47.15 -2.89 7.31
CA LEU A 17 46.62 -3.69 8.43
C LEU A 17 45.92 -2.83 9.50
N GLY A 18 46.38 -1.61 9.72
CA GLY A 18 45.75 -0.67 10.66
C GLY A 18 44.45 -0.09 10.10
N PHE A 19 44.43 0.21 8.80
CA PHE A 19 43.25 0.77 8.13
C PHE A 19 42.10 -0.26 8.06
N TRP A 20 42.40 -1.52 7.71
CA TRP A 20 41.39 -2.59 7.72
C TRP A 20 40.94 -2.99 9.13
N SER A 21 41.83 -2.95 10.13
CA SER A 21 41.45 -3.17 11.53
C SER A 21 40.53 -2.05 12.08
N LEU A 22 40.76 -0.80 11.67
CA LEU A 22 39.90 0.34 12.05
C LEU A 22 38.54 0.28 11.37
N VAL A 23 38.48 -0.07 10.07
CA VAL A 23 37.22 -0.21 9.33
C VAL A 23 36.37 -1.37 9.87
N THR A 24 36.99 -2.52 10.18
CA THR A 24 36.28 -3.66 10.76
C THR A 24 35.78 -3.37 12.19
N ALA A 25 36.56 -2.68 13.02
CA ALA A 25 36.13 -2.26 14.35
C ALA A 25 34.95 -1.26 14.29
N LEU A 26 34.97 -0.31 13.34
CA LEU A 26 33.89 0.65 13.15
C LEU A 26 32.58 -0.01 12.69
N CYS A 27 32.66 -1.02 11.81
CA CYS A 27 31.50 -1.80 11.38
C CYS A 27 30.88 -2.63 12.52
N ILE A 28 31.69 -3.22 13.41
CA ILE A 28 31.18 -3.98 14.57
C ILE A 28 30.45 -3.06 15.56
N ILE A 29 31.00 -1.86 15.82
CA ILE A 29 30.35 -0.85 16.67
C ILE A 29 29.02 -0.38 16.08
N PHE A 30 28.95 -0.20 14.75
CA PHE A 30 27.72 0.20 14.07
C PHE A 30 26.64 -0.90 14.09
N ILE A 31 27.03 -2.18 13.99
CA ILE A 31 26.09 -3.32 14.10
C ILE A 31 25.54 -3.47 15.53
N ALA A 32 26.35 -3.22 16.57
CA ALA A 32 25.92 -3.31 17.96
C ALA A 32 24.86 -2.24 18.33
N LEU A 33 24.87 -1.08 17.68
CA LEU A 33 23.88 -0.02 17.91
C LEU A 33 22.50 -0.30 17.28
N VAL A 34 22.42 -1.20 16.28
CA VAL A 34 21.15 -1.50 15.58
C VAL A 34 20.33 -2.58 16.29
N PHE A 35 20.92 -3.37 17.19
CA PHE A 35 20.23 -4.49 17.85
C PHE A 35 19.64 -4.19 19.24
N SER A 36 19.76 -2.96 19.78
CA SER A 36 19.05 -2.55 21.01
C SER A 36 17.65 -2.00 20.71
N GLY A 37 16.79 -2.87 20.18
CA GLY A 37 15.41 -2.54 19.83
C GLY A 37 14.43 -3.67 20.10
N CYS A 38 14.44 -4.22 21.33
CA CYS A 38 13.37 -5.10 21.82
C CYS A 38 12.92 -4.64 23.21
N SER A 39 11.78 -3.96 23.28
CA SER A 39 10.92 -3.89 24.46
C SER A 39 9.49 -3.65 24.00
N SER A 40 8.94 -4.65 23.31
CA SER A 40 7.50 -4.76 23.12
C SER A 40 6.94 -5.54 24.29
N THR A 41 6.50 -4.81 25.30
CA THR A 41 5.80 -5.32 26.49
C THR A 41 4.61 -6.17 26.04
N ALA A 42 4.59 -7.43 26.46
CA ALA A 42 3.48 -8.34 26.29
C ALA A 42 2.26 -7.81 27.04
N ALA A 43 1.35 -7.14 26.33
CA ALA A 43 0.04 -6.77 26.84
C ALA A 43 -0.86 -8.01 26.84
N ARG A 44 -0.90 -8.65 28.01
CA ARG A 44 -2.04 -9.33 28.64
C ARG A 44 -3.33 -9.35 27.80
N GLN A 45 -3.67 -10.51 27.25
CA GLN A 45 -5.03 -10.80 26.83
C GLN A 45 -5.84 -11.19 28.07
N ASP A 46 -6.60 -10.24 28.60
CA ASP A 46 -7.66 -10.55 29.54
C ASP A 46 -8.75 -11.31 28.78
N THR A 47 -8.89 -12.58 29.15
CA THR A 47 -10.04 -13.42 28.86
C THR A 47 -11.31 -12.75 29.37
N VAL A 48 -12.23 -12.39 28.46
CA VAL A 48 -13.65 -12.26 28.80
C VAL A 48 -14.39 -13.42 28.16
N SER A 49 -14.72 -14.36 29.03
CA SER A 49 -15.68 -15.43 28.84
C SER A 49 -17.09 -14.87 28.67
N GLY A 50 -17.80 -15.38 27.67
CA GLY A 50 -19.24 -15.66 27.75
C GLY A 50 -20.20 -14.46 27.77
N ALA A 51 -20.75 -14.13 26.60
CA ALA A 51 -22.15 -13.73 26.49
C ALA A 51 -22.68 -14.10 25.11
N SER A 52 -23.58 -15.07 25.09
CA SER A 52 -24.52 -15.33 24.01
C SER A 52 -25.33 -14.06 23.77
N ALA A 53 -25.14 -13.44 22.61
CA ALA A 53 -26.06 -12.48 22.04
C ALA A 53 -26.24 -12.86 20.56
N GLU A 54 -27.50 -12.93 20.15
CA GLU A 54 -27.95 -13.17 18.78
C GLU A 54 -27.20 -12.28 17.78
N PRO A 55 -27.04 -12.70 16.51
CA PRO A 55 -26.34 -11.92 15.51
C PRO A 55 -27.18 -10.68 15.14
N GLU A 56 -27.06 -9.63 15.96
CA GLU A 56 -27.42 -8.27 15.62
C GLU A 56 -26.64 -7.92 14.35
N LYS A 57 -27.35 -7.86 13.22
CA LYS A 57 -26.82 -7.45 11.93
C LYS A 57 -26.32 -6.01 12.05
N PHE A 58 -25.03 -5.86 12.33
CA PHE A 58 -24.32 -4.62 12.06
C PHE A 58 -24.23 -4.49 10.54
N GLU A 59 -25.23 -3.88 9.92
CA GLU A 59 -25.12 -3.37 8.54
C GLU A 59 -24.05 -2.29 8.55
N ASP A 60 -22.81 -2.74 8.42
CA ASP A 60 -21.59 -1.95 8.33
C ASP A 60 -21.76 -0.95 7.18
N CYS A 61 -21.61 0.36 7.41
CA CYS A 61 -21.64 1.39 6.37
C CYS A 61 -20.58 1.16 5.25
N ARG A 62 -19.74 0.13 5.42
CA ARG A 62 -18.81 -0.39 4.41
C ARG A 62 -19.46 -1.31 3.39
N ASN A 63 -20.63 -1.89 3.66
CA ASN A 63 -21.32 -2.71 2.67
C ASN A 63 -22.11 -1.80 1.74
N VAL A 64 -21.72 -1.81 0.47
CA VAL A 64 -22.42 -1.05 -0.57
C VAL A 64 -23.34 -2.04 -1.27
N ASP A 65 -24.56 -2.15 -0.76
CA ASP A 65 -25.53 -3.11 -1.28
C ASP A 65 -25.85 -2.87 -2.76
N SER A 66 -25.74 -1.64 -3.27
CA SER A 66 -25.93 -1.35 -4.68
C SER A 66 -24.88 -1.99 -5.59
N LEU A 67 -23.66 -2.22 -5.09
CA LEU A 67 -22.55 -2.81 -5.84
C LEU A 67 -22.24 -4.25 -5.43
N GLY A 68 -22.84 -4.77 -4.36
CA GLY A 68 -22.53 -6.11 -3.87
C GLY A 68 -21.10 -6.25 -3.34
N ILE A 69 -20.52 -5.15 -2.83
CA ILE A 69 -19.15 -5.13 -2.31
C ILE A 69 -19.11 -4.64 -0.87
N ARG A 70 -18.14 -5.15 -0.13
CA ARG A 70 -17.72 -4.59 1.15
C ARG A 70 -16.46 -3.77 0.95
N ILE A 71 -16.53 -2.48 1.24
CA ILE A 71 -15.40 -1.55 1.17
C ILE A 71 -14.38 -1.90 2.24
N GLY A 72 -13.14 -2.15 1.81
CA GLY A 72 -11.98 -2.27 2.69
C GLY A 72 -11.38 -0.90 3.02
N GLY A 73 -11.34 0.02 2.06
CA GLY A 73 -10.88 1.39 2.29
C GLY A 73 -10.45 2.14 1.03
N MET A 74 -10.15 3.43 1.21
CA MET A 74 -9.61 4.32 0.20
C MET A 74 -8.30 4.91 0.74
N ASN A 75 -7.16 4.38 0.31
CA ASN A 75 -5.89 4.70 0.93
C ASN A 75 -5.00 5.49 -0.03
N LEU A 76 -4.25 6.47 0.48
CA LEU A 76 -3.16 7.06 -0.31
C LEU A 76 -2.05 6.03 -0.54
N SER A 77 -1.55 5.98 -1.77
CA SER A 77 -0.47 5.10 -2.19
C SER A 77 0.51 5.84 -3.11
N ALA A 78 1.62 5.19 -3.49
CA ALA A 78 2.64 5.77 -4.35
C ALA A 78 3.08 7.19 -3.90
N ALA A 79 3.42 7.34 -2.63
CA ALA A 79 3.74 8.63 -2.00
C ALA A 79 2.63 9.71 -2.17
N GLY A 80 1.37 9.28 -2.18
CA GLY A 80 0.20 10.15 -2.34
C GLY A 80 -0.11 10.55 -3.78
N SER A 81 0.61 10.02 -4.77
CA SER A 81 0.31 10.25 -6.18
C SER A 81 -0.84 9.38 -6.72
N MET A 82 -1.30 8.42 -5.92
CA MET A 82 -2.40 7.52 -6.27
C MET A 82 -3.29 7.21 -5.07
N LEU A 83 -4.50 6.74 -5.32
CA LEU A 83 -5.37 6.13 -4.33
C LEU A 83 -5.55 4.63 -4.63
N ASP A 84 -5.46 3.81 -3.58
CA ASP A 84 -5.74 2.37 -3.59
C ASP A 84 -7.11 2.13 -2.95
N PHE A 85 -8.11 1.88 -3.80
CA PHE A 85 -9.44 1.50 -3.38
C PHE A 85 -9.54 -0.02 -3.23
N ARG A 86 -9.68 -0.48 -1.99
CA ARG A 86 -9.79 -1.91 -1.66
C ARG A 86 -11.21 -2.30 -1.34
N TYR A 87 -11.65 -3.44 -1.86
CA TYR A 87 -12.97 -3.98 -1.58
C TYR A 87 -13.00 -5.51 -1.67
N ARG A 88 -13.98 -6.12 -1.02
CA ARG A 88 -14.30 -7.55 -1.11
C ARG A 88 -15.63 -7.73 -1.81
N VAL A 89 -15.71 -8.66 -2.75
CA VAL A 89 -16.98 -9.02 -3.39
C VAL A 89 -17.82 -9.86 -2.43
N VAL A 90 -19.05 -9.42 -2.16
CA VAL A 90 -20.05 -10.14 -1.37
C VAL A 90 -21.11 -10.76 -2.29
N ASP A 91 -21.49 -10.06 -3.35
CA ASP A 91 -22.43 -10.52 -4.37
C ASP A 91 -21.83 -10.32 -5.78
N PRO A 92 -21.44 -11.42 -6.45
CA PRO A 92 -20.84 -11.35 -7.78
C PRO A 92 -21.72 -10.73 -8.86
N ALA A 93 -23.03 -10.95 -8.80
CA ALA A 93 -23.95 -10.49 -9.83
C ALA A 93 -24.05 -8.97 -9.80
N ARG A 94 -24.15 -8.39 -8.60
CA ARG A 94 -24.14 -6.93 -8.40
C ARG A 94 -22.77 -6.30 -8.65
N ALA A 95 -21.69 -7.03 -8.37
CA ALA A 95 -20.32 -6.53 -8.56
C ALA A 95 -19.82 -6.59 -10.01
N ALA A 96 -20.54 -7.24 -10.93
CA ALA A 96 -20.14 -7.41 -12.33
C ALA A 96 -19.70 -6.11 -13.05
N PRO A 97 -20.35 -4.94 -12.85
CA PRO A 97 -19.94 -3.68 -13.48
C PRO A 97 -18.50 -3.24 -13.16
N LEU A 98 -17.95 -3.62 -11.99
CA LEU A 98 -16.57 -3.29 -11.60
C LEU A 98 -15.53 -3.99 -12.48
N PHE A 99 -15.89 -5.14 -13.05
CA PHE A 99 -15.01 -5.98 -13.86
C PHE A 99 -15.19 -5.76 -15.35
N ASP A 100 -16.25 -5.06 -15.77
CA ASP A 100 -16.41 -4.66 -17.17
C ASP A 100 -15.34 -3.62 -17.56
N ARG A 101 -14.55 -3.99 -18.57
CA ARG A 101 -13.48 -3.15 -19.11
C ARG A 101 -14.01 -1.92 -19.86
N LYS A 102 -15.28 -1.88 -20.23
CA LYS A 102 -15.94 -0.75 -20.89
C LYS A 102 -16.27 0.36 -19.89
N ILE A 103 -16.70 -0.01 -18.69
CA ILE A 103 -17.01 0.94 -17.63
C ILE A 103 -15.71 1.55 -17.11
N ARG A 104 -15.68 2.88 -16.97
CA ARG A 104 -14.53 3.66 -16.48
C ARG A 104 -14.87 4.25 -15.11
N PRO A 105 -14.46 3.58 -14.01
CA PRO A 105 -14.63 4.15 -12.69
C PRO A 105 -13.82 5.43 -12.53
N TYR A 106 -14.32 6.39 -11.75
CA TYR A 106 -13.59 7.56 -11.31
C TYR A 106 -14.02 7.98 -9.90
N LEU A 107 -13.15 8.73 -9.23
CA LEU A 107 -13.47 9.39 -7.98
C LEU A 107 -13.84 10.84 -8.26
N LEU A 108 -14.86 11.34 -7.57
CA LEU A 108 -15.25 12.73 -7.55
C LEU A 108 -14.89 13.29 -6.18
N ASP A 109 -14.06 14.34 -6.13
CA ASP A 109 -13.88 15.10 -4.90
C ASP A 109 -15.17 15.87 -4.58
N GLU A 110 -15.73 15.63 -3.41
CA GLU A 110 -16.99 16.26 -2.99
C GLU A 110 -16.84 17.77 -2.73
N SER A 111 -15.62 18.24 -2.49
CA SER A 111 -15.33 19.65 -2.23
C SER A 111 -15.09 20.47 -3.49
N SER A 112 -14.26 19.98 -4.41
CA SER A 112 -13.89 20.70 -5.65
C SER A 112 -14.68 20.26 -6.89
N GLY A 113 -15.32 19.09 -6.85
CA GLY A 113 -15.92 18.47 -8.04
C GLY A 113 -14.89 17.92 -9.04
N ALA A 114 -13.60 17.88 -8.69
CA ALA A 114 -12.57 17.32 -9.54
C ALA A 114 -12.74 15.81 -9.69
N ALA A 115 -12.52 15.30 -10.92
CA ALA A 115 -12.63 13.89 -11.24
C ALA A 115 -11.25 13.22 -11.41
N PHE A 116 -11.08 12.06 -10.79
CA PHE A 116 -9.83 11.31 -10.74
C PHE A 116 -10.05 9.90 -11.29
N GLY A 117 -9.52 9.64 -12.49
CA GLY A 117 -9.72 8.37 -13.19
C GLY A 117 -8.72 7.29 -12.83
N VAL A 118 -9.03 6.07 -13.28
CA VAL A 118 -8.08 4.94 -13.28
C VAL A 118 -7.00 5.20 -14.35
N PRO A 119 -5.71 5.25 -13.99
CA PRO A 119 -4.63 5.42 -14.97
C PRO A 119 -4.60 4.26 -15.97
N ASP A 120 -4.37 4.58 -17.24
CA ASP A 120 -4.17 3.61 -18.30
C ASP A 120 -2.70 3.61 -18.73
N THR A 121 -2.10 2.42 -18.81
CA THR A 121 -0.70 2.26 -19.22
C THR A 121 -0.64 1.49 -20.54
N PRO A 122 0.28 1.83 -21.46
CA PRO A 122 0.33 1.18 -22.77
C PRO A 122 0.51 -0.34 -22.74
N LYS A 123 1.11 -0.87 -21.66
CA LYS A 123 1.42 -2.31 -21.52
C LYS A 123 0.47 -3.04 -20.58
N LEU A 124 0.10 -2.45 -19.44
CA LEU A 124 -0.74 -3.13 -18.44
C LEU A 124 -2.22 -2.79 -18.60
N GLY A 125 -2.55 -1.79 -19.40
CA GLY A 125 -3.89 -1.23 -19.48
C GLY A 125 -4.23 -0.44 -18.21
N GLN A 126 -5.52 -0.37 -17.90
CA GLN A 126 -6.04 0.23 -16.69
C GLN A 126 -5.54 -0.48 -15.43
N LEU A 127 -5.07 0.30 -14.46
CA LEU A 127 -4.54 -0.20 -13.18
C LEU A 127 -5.66 -0.64 -12.22
N ARG A 128 -6.39 -1.67 -12.61
CA ARG A 128 -7.39 -2.36 -11.79
C ARG A 128 -7.29 -3.85 -11.96
N THR A 129 -7.71 -4.59 -10.93
CA THR A 129 -7.80 -6.04 -11.05
C THR A 129 -8.90 -6.39 -12.06
N THR A 130 -8.52 -7.03 -13.16
CA THR A 130 -9.47 -7.57 -14.14
C THR A 130 -9.42 -9.10 -14.11
N ARG A 131 -10.56 -9.73 -14.38
CA ARG A 131 -10.62 -11.19 -14.57
C ARG A 131 -10.91 -11.49 -16.04
N ARG A 132 -10.33 -12.57 -16.56
CA ARG A 132 -10.44 -13.01 -17.96
C ARG A 132 -11.89 -13.04 -18.49
N ASN A 133 -12.85 -13.43 -17.65
CA ASN A 133 -14.26 -13.55 -18.03
C ASN A 133 -15.14 -12.41 -17.47
N SER A 134 -14.55 -11.40 -16.82
CA SER A 134 -15.29 -10.35 -16.09
C SER A 134 -16.15 -10.86 -14.92
N ASP A 135 -16.05 -12.15 -14.56
CA ASP A 135 -16.81 -12.71 -13.44
C ASP A 135 -16.20 -12.33 -12.09
N ALA A 136 -16.93 -11.60 -11.27
CA ALA A 136 -16.57 -11.38 -9.88
C ALA A 136 -16.51 -12.74 -9.13
N ALA A 137 -15.50 -12.96 -8.27
CA ALA A 137 -15.47 -14.13 -7.40
C ALA A 137 -15.90 -13.75 -5.98
N THR A 138 -16.91 -14.42 -5.45
CA THR A 138 -17.39 -14.19 -4.08
C THR A 138 -16.27 -14.36 -3.06
N GLY A 139 -16.22 -13.46 -2.08
CA GLY A 139 -15.30 -13.53 -0.95
C GLY A 139 -13.85 -13.16 -1.29
N LYS A 140 -13.54 -12.77 -2.53
CA LYS A 140 -12.20 -12.31 -2.91
C LYS A 140 -12.03 -10.82 -2.70
N ASP A 141 -10.81 -10.45 -2.32
CA ASP A 141 -10.35 -9.07 -2.21
C ASP A 141 -9.78 -8.58 -3.53
N TYR A 142 -10.16 -7.36 -3.89
CA TYR A 142 -9.81 -6.69 -5.13
C TYR A 142 -9.37 -5.26 -4.84
N HIS A 143 -8.73 -4.66 -5.83
CA HIS A 143 -8.31 -3.26 -5.77
C HIS A 143 -8.47 -2.55 -7.12
N ILE A 144 -8.65 -1.23 -7.04
CA ILE A 144 -8.60 -0.28 -8.17
C ILE A 144 -7.66 0.86 -7.76
N LEU A 145 -6.72 1.21 -8.64
CA LEU A 145 -5.87 2.39 -8.44
C LEU A 145 -6.45 3.60 -9.18
N PHE A 146 -6.49 4.74 -8.51
CA PHE A 146 -6.88 6.03 -9.09
C PHE A 146 -5.69 6.99 -9.10
N ALA A 147 -5.58 7.82 -10.13
CA ALA A 147 -4.56 8.87 -10.19
C ALA A 147 -4.85 9.97 -9.16
N ASN A 148 -3.83 10.54 -8.55
CA ASN A 148 -3.91 11.77 -7.76
C ASN A 148 -2.84 12.77 -8.22
N PRO A 149 -3.00 13.35 -9.42
CA PRO A 149 -2.02 14.28 -9.97
C PRO A 149 -1.89 15.49 -9.04
N GLY A 150 -0.65 15.94 -8.78
CA GLY A 150 -0.40 17.08 -7.90
C GLY A 150 -0.77 16.85 -6.43
N HIS A 151 -1.07 15.61 -6.03
CA HIS A 151 -1.48 15.26 -4.66
C HIS A 151 -2.70 16.06 -4.17
N LEU A 152 -3.68 16.31 -5.04
CA LEU A 152 -4.86 17.13 -4.73
C LEU A 152 -5.73 16.50 -3.63
N LEU A 153 -5.95 15.18 -3.69
CA LEU A 153 -6.62 14.43 -2.64
C LEU A 153 -5.66 14.15 -1.48
N LYS A 154 -6.11 14.44 -0.25
CA LYS A 154 -5.37 14.24 1.00
C LYS A 154 -6.17 13.35 1.96
N THR A 155 -5.48 12.76 2.93
CA THR A 155 -6.10 12.07 4.07
C THR A 155 -7.17 12.96 4.72
N GLY A 156 -8.32 12.36 5.03
CA GLY A 156 -9.49 13.02 5.63
C GLY A 156 -10.47 13.61 4.62
N GLN A 157 -10.09 13.80 3.35
CA GLN A 157 -11.02 14.27 2.33
C GLN A 157 -12.07 13.21 2.01
N LYS A 158 -13.26 13.69 1.61
CA LYS A 158 -14.36 12.85 1.16
C LYS A 158 -14.42 12.81 -0.36
N VAL A 159 -14.58 11.62 -0.89
CA VAL A 159 -14.74 11.38 -2.32
C VAL A 159 -15.97 10.51 -2.56
N SER A 160 -16.60 10.70 -3.71
CA SER A 160 -17.61 9.79 -4.23
C SER A 160 -16.99 8.89 -5.31
N LEU A 161 -17.17 7.57 -5.20
CA LEU A 161 -16.81 6.63 -6.27
C LEU A 161 -17.97 6.50 -7.25
N VAL A 162 -17.71 6.73 -8.53
CA VAL A 162 -18.70 6.60 -9.61
C VAL A 162 -18.31 5.45 -10.53
N ILE A 163 -19.24 4.52 -10.73
CA ILE A 163 -19.09 3.33 -11.58
C ILE A 163 -20.34 3.20 -12.45
N GLY A 164 -20.25 3.64 -13.71
CA GLY A 164 -21.43 3.71 -14.57
C GLY A 164 -22.47 4.63 -13.94
N ASP A 165 -23.67 4.10 -13.71
CA ASP A 165 -24.79 4.84 -13.10
C ASP A 165 -24.81 4.77 -11.58
N ILE A 166 -23.91 3.98 -10.96
CA ILE A 166 -23.88 3.80 -9.51
C ILE A 166 -22.87 4.78 -8.91
N ARG A 167 -23.33 5.50 -7.89
CA ARG A 167 -22.51 6.42 -7.08
C ARG A 167 -22.48 5.96 -5.64
N VAL A 168 -21.27 5.91 -5.07
CA VAL A 168 -21.02 5.63 -3.65
C VAL A 168 -20.39 6.86 -3.05
N GLU A 169 -21.07 7.49 -2.10
CA GLU A 169 -20.68 8.80 -1.54
C GLU A 169 -19.97 8.66 -0.20
N ASN A 170 -19.38 9.77 0.26
CA ASN A 170 -18.79 9.91 1.59
C ASN A 170 -17.64 8.91 1.89
N LEU A 171 -16.89 8.50 0.87
CA LEU A 171 -15.69 7.68 1.09
C LEU A 171 -14.56 8.56 1.61
N VAL A 172 -14.05 8.24 2.80
CA VAL A 172 -12.97 9.00 3.42
C VAL A 172 -11.61 8.45 2.98
N VAL A 173 -10.77 9.33 2.45
CA VAL A 173 -9.37 9.03 2.11
C VAL A 173 -8.55 8.86 3.40
N ARG A 174 -7.74 7.81 3.49
CA ARG A 174 -6.87 7.52 4.63
C ARG A 174 -5.39 7.57 4.24
#